data_AF-A0A7W9LZ87-F1
#
_entry.id   AF-A0A7W9LZ87-F1
#
_cell.length_a   1.000
_cell.length_b   1.000
_cell.length_c   1.000
_cell.angle_alpha   90.00
_cell.angle_beta   90.00
_cell.angle_gamma   90.00
#
_symmetry.space_group_name_H-M   'P 1'
#
loop_
_entity.id
_entity.type
_entity.pdbx_description
1 polymer ?
#
loop_
_entity_poly.entity_id
_entity_poly.type
_entity_poly.pdbx_seq_one_letter_code
_entity_poly.pdbx_strand_id
1 'polypeptide(L)'
;MGRWAWLRAIVDRSESARTMGLDVRRDEHGGMTLRDTESNWRDFTGQMDREVSHEVDFRGPNELPFNRPSGMPAEQADWNLWWLDMIERCRKYRENPERHVAYVVRARRAAGLPELIRPDEEPS
;
A
#
# COMPACT_ATOMS: atom_id res chain seq x y z
N MET A 1 -21.80 21.01 38.72
CA MET A 1 -20.82 21.16 37.62
C MET A 1 -19.63 20.25 37.92
N GLY A 2 -19.58 19.10 37.25
CA GLY A 2 -18.82 17.92 37.68
C GLY A 2 -17.33 17.96 37.32
N ARG A 3 -16.50 17.70 38.34
CA ARG A 3 -15.03 17.68 38.39
C ARG A 3 -14.34 16.55 37.56
N TRP A 4 -14.98 16.08 36.49
CA TRP A 4 -14.56 14.89 35.74
C TRP A 4 -14.40 15.10 34.22
N ALA A 5 -14.66 16.30 33.70
CA ALA A 5 -14.54 16.59 32.26
C ALA A 5 -13.09 16.53 31.73
N TRP A 6 -12.09 16.78 32.59
CA TRP A 6 -10.68 16.84 32.18
C TRP A 6 -10.02 15.47 32.00
N LEU A 7 -10.56 14.41 32.59
CA LEU A 7 -10.02 13.04 32.44
C LEU A 7 -10.45 12.38 31.12
N ARG A 8 -11.54 12.83 30.49
CA ARG A 8 -11.89 12.39 29.12
C ARG A 8 -10.97 13.01 28.06
N ALA A 9 -10.47 14.22 28.28
CA ALA A 9 -9.57 14.89 27.33
C ALA A 9 -8.17 14.24 27.24
N ILE A 10 -7.78 13.41 28.20
CA ILE A 10 -6.51 12.69 28.19
C ILE A 10 -6.64 11.34 27.45
N VAL A 11 -7.82 10.72 27.48
CA VAL A 11 -8.11 9.49 26.73
C VAL A 11 -8.42 9.80 25.25
N ASP A 12 -8.93 11.00 24.95
CA ASP A 12 -9.26 11.46 23.60
C ASP A 12 -8.02 11.91 22.78
N ARG A 13 -6.83 11.88 23.40
CA ARG A 13 -5.56 12.21 22.73
C ARG A 13 -4.95 11.02 21.98
N SER A 14 -5.76 10.03 21.60
CA SER A 14 -5.34 8.87 20.80
C SER A 14 -5.47 9.08 19.29
N GLU A 15 -6.01 10.22 18.84
CA GLU A 15 -6.22 10.47 17.42
C GLU A 15 -5.01 11.18 16.81
N SER A 16 -4.31 10.49 15.90
CA SER A 16 -3.25 11.03 15.01
C SER A 16 -1.82 11.03 15.59
N ALA A 17 -1.33 9.85 16.00
CA ALA A 17 0.11 9.66 16.09
C ALA A 17 0.68 9.54 14.67
N ARG A 18 1.30 10.59 14.12
CA ARG A 18 2.10 10.47 12.89
C ARG A 18 3.28 9.55 13.18
N THR A 19 3.28 8.37 12.56
CA THR A 19 4.44 7.47 12.58
C THR A 19 5.06 7.53 11.19
N MET A 20 6.31 7.99 11.10
CA MET A 20 7.04 8.10 9.81
C MET A 20 6.33 8.97 8.75
N GLY A 21 5.66 10.05 9.17
CA GLY A 21 4.95 10.96 8.26
C GLY A 21 3.56 10.49 7.81
N LEU A 22 3.17 9.25 8.12
CA LEU A 22 1.86 8.70 7.80
C LEU A 22 0.88 8.87 8.97
N ASP A 23 -0.36 9.22 8.65
CA ASP A 23 -1.44 9.27 9.62
C ASP A 23 -1.95 7.85 9.91
N VAL A 24 -1.78 7.36 11.13
CA VAL A 24 -2.16 5.99 11.53
C VAL A 24 -3.14 5.98 12.69
N ARG A 25 -4.02 4.97 12.70
CA ARG A 25 -4.86 4.58 13.83
C ARG A 25 -4.28 3.32 14.45
N ARG A 26 -4.23 3.26 15.78
CA ARG A 26 -3.84 2.05 16.52
C ARG A 26 -5.08 1.45 17.18
N ASP A 27 -5.19 0.13 17.15
CA ASP A 27 -6.21 -0.59 17.91
C ASP A 27 -5.74 -0.90 19.34
N GLU A 28 -6.64 -1.46 20.15
CA GLU A 28 -6.40 -1.79 21.56
C GLU A 28 -5.31 -2.85 21.77
N HIS A 29 -5.01 -3.66 20.75
CA HIS A 29 -3.96 -4.67 20.76
C HIS A 29 -2.63 -4.15 20.17
N GLY A 30 -2.57 -2.87 19.79
CA GLY A 30 -1.39 -2.24 19.19
C GLY A 30 -1.26 -2.48 17.68
N GLY A 31 -2.25 -3.08 17.03
CA GLY A 31 -2.33 -3.19 15.57
C GLY A 31 -2.46 -1.81 14.93
N MET A 32 -1.84 -1.65 13.77
CA MET A 32 -1.79 -0.37 13.04
C MET A 32 -2.65 -0.43 11.77
N THR A 33 -3.42 0.63 11.55
CA THR A 33 -4.15 0.88 10.30
C THR A 33 -3.80 2.27 9.78
N LEU A 34 -3.41 2.37 8.51
CA LEU A 34 -3.20 3.63 7.82
C LEU A 34 -4.56 4.29 7.55
N ARG A 35 -4.71 5.56 7.94
CA ARG A 35 -5.95 6.30 7.73
C ARG A 35 -6.12 6.70 6.27
N ASP A 36 -7.35 6.77 5.78
CA ASP A 36 -7.66 7.28 4.43
C ASP A 36 -7.68 8.83 4.42
N THR A 37 -6.57 9.45 4.83
CA THR A 37 -6.38 10.91 4.75
C THR A 37 -5.86 11.31 3.37
N GLU A 38 -6.12 12.54 2.94
CA GLU A 38 -5.64 13.04 1.65
C GLU A 38 -4.11 13.03 1.54
N SER A 39 -3.40 13.21 2.65
CA SER A 39 -1.92 13.12 2.67
C SER A 39 -1.47 11.69 2.40
N ASN A 40 -1.99 10.72 3.15
CA ASN A 40 -1.67 9.30 2.95
C ASN A 40 -2.07 8.82 1.56
N TRP A 41 -3.19 9.32 1.04
CA TRP A 41 -3.65 9.03 -0.32
C TRP A 41 -2.64 9.50 -1.35
N ARG A 42 -2.20 10.77 -1.28
CA ARG A 42 -1.20 11.33 -2.19
C ARG A 42 0.13 10.57 -2.16
N ASP A 43 0.60 10.25 -0.96
CA ASP A 43 1.84 9.49 -0.78
C ASP A 43 1.72 8.09 -1.40
N PHE A 44 0.58 7.44 -1.19
CA PHE A 44 0.28 6.15 -1.79
C PHE A 44 0.25 6.21 -3.31
N THR A 45 -0.54 7.12 -3.90
CA THR A 45 -0.65 7.22 -5.36
C THR A 45 0.69 7.58 -5.99
N GLY A 46 1.44 8.50 -5.40
CA GLY A 46 2.78 8.86 -5.88
C GLY A 46 3.79 7.71 -5.81
N GLN A 47 3.67 6.84 -4.80
CA GLN A 47 4.45 5.60 -4.75
C GLN A 47 4.03 4.64 -5.87
N MET A 48 2.72 4.38 -6.02
CA MET A 48 2.23 3.42 -7.02
C MET A 48 2.56 3.88 -8.45
N ASP A 49 2.44 5.16 -8.75
CA ASP A 49 2.79 5.71 -10.06
C ASP A 49 4.27 5.49 -10.41
N ARG A 50 5.16 5.63 -9.42
CA ARG A 50 6.59 5.35 -9.60
C ARG A 50 6.84 3.87 -9.88
N GLU A 51 6.21 2.98 -9.13
CA GLU A 51 6.38 1.53 -9.30
C GLU A 51 5.78 1.05 -10.64
N VAL A 52 4.66 1.63 -11.08
CA VAL A 52 4.10 1.40 -12.42
C VAL A 52 5.07 1.88 -13.50
N SER A 53 5.64 3.08 -13.36
CA SER A 53 6.65 3.58 -14.30
C SER A 53 7.84 2.64 -14.37
N HIS A 54 8.33 2.16 -13.22
CA HIS A 54 9.42 1.18 -13.17
C HIS A 54 9.05 -0.12 -13.90
N GLU A 55 7.87 -0.70 -13.69
CA GLU A 55 7.48 -1.92 -14.43
C GLU A 55 7.38 -1.67 -15.95
N VAL A 56 6.86 -0.51 -16.36
CA VAL A 56 6.72 -0.13 -17.78
C VAL A 56 8.06 0.02 -18.48
N ASP A 57 9.00 0.73 -17.86
CA ASP A 57 10.30 1.06 -18.46
C ASP A 57 11.13 -0.18 -18.80
N PHE A 58 10.75 -1.36 -18.31
CA PHE A 58 11.52 -2.59 -18.48
C PHE A 58 10.71 -3.80 -18.99
N ARG A 59 9.83 -3.62 -19.98
CA ARG A 59 9.17 -4.74 -20.68
C ARG A 59 10.17 -5.62 -21.45
N GLY A 60 10.59 -6.74 -20.87
CA GLY A 60 11.36 -7.80 -21.55
C GLY A 60 12.05 -8.77 -20.57
N PRO A 61 12.50 -9.96 -21.02
CA PRO A 61 13.31 -10.86 -20.18
C PRO A 61 14.63 -10.16 -19.87
N ASN A 62 14.88 -9.77 -18.62
CA ASN A 62 16.05 -8.95 -18.30
C ASN A 62 17.00 -9.66 -17.33
N GLU A 63 18.23 -9.80 -17.78
CA GLU A 63 19.38 -10.40 -17.09
C GLU A 63 20.11 -9.38 -16.17
N LEU A 64 19.49 -8.22 -15.86
CA LEU A 64 20.14 -7.13 -15.14
C LEU A 64 19.57 -6.88 -13.73
N PRO A 65 20.42 -6.51 -12.74
CA PRO A 65 20.04 -6.40 -11.32
C PRO A 65 19.18 -5.16 -10.96
N PHE A 66 18.79 -4.35 -11.95
CA PHE A 66 18.15 -3.04 -11.75
C PHE A 66 16.67 -2.99 -12.14
N ASN A 67 16.14 -4.03 -12.79
CA ASN A 67 14.71 -4.13 -13.10
C ASN A 67 14.00 -5.01 -12.06
N ARG A 68 13.82 -4.49 -10.85
CA ARG A 68 13.17 -5.23 -9.77
C ARG A 68 12.20 -4.35 -8.99
N PRO A 69 11.12 -4.94 -8.45
CA PRO A 69 10.27 -4.23 -7.52
C PRO A 69 11.06 -3.69 -6.33
N SER A 70 10.67 -2.50 -5.86
CA SER A 70 11.34 -1.87 -4.72
C SER A 70 11.31 -2.78 -3.48
N GLY A 71 12.47 -2.94 -2.84
CA GLY A 71 12.62 -3.74 -1.62
C GLY A 71 12.75 -5.25 -1.83
N MET A 72 12.75 -5.77 -3.07
CA MET A 72 12.95 -7.21 -3.32
C MET A 72 14.41 -7.57 -3.66
N PRO A 73 14.93 -8.70 -3.16
CA PRO A 73 16.19 -9.28 -3.66
C PRO A 73 16.11 -9.56 -5.16
N ALA A 74 17.23 -9.43 -5.89
CA ALA A 74 17.25 -9.68 -7.34
C ALA A 74 16.76 -11.09 -7.71
N GLU A 75 17.07 -12.08 -6.87
CA GLU A 75 16.71 -13.49 -7.05
C GLU A 75 15.21 -13.77 -6.87
N GLN A 76 14.46 -12.82 -6.31
CA GLN A 76 13.02 -12.94 -6.03
C GLN A 76 12.21 -11.84 -6.73
N ALA A 77 12.84 -11.10 -7.66
CA ALA A 77 12.25 -9.94 -8.29
C ALA A 77 11.16 -10.33 -9.31
N ASP A 78 9.92 -10.43 -8.83
CA ASP A 78 8.75 -10.70 -9.64
C ASP A 78 7.70 -9.59 -9.41
N TRP A 79 7.44 -8.82 -10.47
CA TRP A 79 6.46 -7.74 -10.44
C TRP A 79 5.03 -8.25 -10.18
N ASN A 80 4.63 -9.40 -10.73
CA ASN A 80 3.31 -9.97 -10.51
C ASN A 80 3.10 -10.31 -9.03
N LEU A 81 4.06 -11.02 -8.42
CA LEU A 81 4.00 -11.36 -7.00
C LEU A 81 4.05 -10.12 -6.10
N TRP A 82 4.87 -9.13 -6.46
CA TRP A 82 4.96 -7.88 -5.70
C TRP A 82 3.65 -7.10 -5.70
N TRP A 83 2.98 -6.99 -6.84
CA TRP A 83 1.69 -6.30 -6.93
C TRP A 83 0.58 -7.05 -6.18
N LEU A 84 0.59 -8.38 -6.22
CA LEU A 84 -0.33 -9.19 -5.43
C LEU A 84 -0.12 -8.95 -3.92
N ASP A 85 1.12 -8.97 -3.45
CA ASP A 85 1.45 -8.64 -2.05
C ASP A 85 1.04 -7.21 -1.68
N MET A 86 1.26 -6.23 -2.58
CA MET A 86 0.83 -4.85 -2.37
C MET A 86 -0.69 -4.73 -2.19
N ILE A 87 -1.48 -5.46 -3.00
CA ILE A 87 -2.94 -5.52 -2.88
C ILE A 87 -3.35 -6.13 -1.53
N GLU A 88 -2.72 -7.22 -1.12
CA GLU A 88 -3.00 -7.85 0.19
C GLU A 88 -2.63 -6.93 1.36
N ARG A 89 -1.52 -6.19 1.27
CA ARG A 89 -1.15 -5.18 2.26
C ARG A 89 -2.18 -4.05 2.32
N CYS A 90 -2.71 -3.61 1.18
CA CYS A 90 -3.77 -2.61 1.15
C CYS A 90 -5.02 -3.11 1.89
N ARG A 91 -5.44 -4.36 1.62
CA ARG A 91 -6.58 -5.00 2.30
C ARG A 91 -6.39 -5.10 3.81
N LYS A 92 -5.17 -5.42 4.24
CA LYS A 92 -4.87 -5.68 5.65
C LYS A 92 -4.63 -4.44 6.49
N TYR A 93 -3.98 -3.43 5.93
CA TYR A 93 -3.40 -2.33 6.73
C TYR A 93 -3.98 -0.94 6.43
N ARG A 94 -4.93 -0.79 5.50
CA ARG A 94 -5.46 0.52 5.13
C ARG A 94 -6.95 0.64 5.45
N GLU A 95 -7.35 1.84 5.88
CA GLU A 95 -8.74 2.25 5.81
C GLU A 95 -9.16 2.38 4.34
N ASN A 96 -10.39 1.97 4.02
CA ASN A 96 -10.91 1.95 2.65
C ASN A 96 -9.99 1.19 1.66
N PRO A 97 -9.80 -0.13 1.86
CA PRO A 97 -8.89 -0.92 1.05
C PRO A 97 -9.29 -0.94 -0.43
N GLU A 98 -10.59 -0.98 -0.73
CA GLU A 98 -11.10 -1.05 -2.11
C GLU A 98 -10.70 0.15 -2.96
N ARG A 99 -10.67 1.36 -2.38
CA ARG A 99 -10.18 2.56 -3.08
C ARG A 99 -8.72 2.41 -3.52
N HIS A 100 -7.88 1.87 -2.64
CA HIS A 100 -6.46 1.68 -2.88
C HIS A 100 -6.20 0.57 -3.90
N VAL A 101 -6.90 -0.56 -3.76
CA VAL A 101 -6.84 -1.67 -4.73
C VAL A 101 -7.31 -1.22 -6.11
N ALA A 102 -8.43 -0.51 -6.19
CA ALA A 102 -8.94 0.03 -7.45
C ALA A 102 -7.95 0.99 -8.12
N TYR A 103 -7.20 1.78 -7.33
CA TYR A 103 -6.14 2.64 -7.86
C TYR A 103 -5.04 1.84 -8.54
N VAL A 104 -4.48 0.84 -7.84
CA VAL A 104 -3.40 -0.01 -8.36
C VAL A 104 -3.82 -0.66 -9.66
N VAL A 105 -5.01 -1.28 -9.69
CA VAL A 105 -5.54 -1.94 -10.89
C VAL A 105 -5.71 -0.96 -12.04
N ARG A 106 -6.32 0.22 -11.77
CA ARG A 106 -6.54 1.24 -12.80
C ARG A 106 -5.23 1.80 -13.34
N ALA A 107 -4.26 2.11 -12.48
CA ALA A 107 -2.97 2.67 -12.88
C ALA A 107 -2.20 1.69 -13.78
N ARG A 108 -2.17 0.40 -13.41
CA ARG A 108 -1.54 -0.65 -14.22
C ARG A 108 -2.22 -0.83 -15.58
N ARG A 109 -3.56 -0.88 -15.60
CA ARG A 109 -4.34 -0.95 -16.85
C ARG A 109 -4.10 0.24 -17.76
N ALA A 110 -4.04 1.46 -17.20
CA ALA A 110 -3.76 2.68 -17.96
C ALA A 110 -2.35 2.67 -18.58
N ALA A 111 -1.40 2.03 -17.91
CA ALA A 111 -0.05 1.79 -18.41
C ALA A 111 0.05 0.59 -19.38
N GLY A 112 -1.07 -0.08 -19.69
CA GLY A 112 -1.17 -1.23 -20.57
C GLY A 112 -0.44 -2.48 -20.05
N LEU A 113 -0.17 -2.55 -18.75
CA LEU A 113 0.50 -3.69 -18.11
C LEU A 113 -0.45 -4.90 -18.06
N PRO A 114 0.08 -6.14 -18.07
CA PRO A 114 -0.74 -7.34 -18.00
C PRO A 114 -1.55 -7.40 -16.71
N GLU A 115 -2.73 -8.02 -16.79
CA GLU A 115 -3.52 -8.36 -15.60
C GLU A 115 -2.71 -9.28 -14.67
N LEU A 116 -2.94 -9.15 -13.37
CA LEU A 116 -2.27 -10.00 -12.38
C LEU A 116 -2.83 -11.43 -12.46
N ILE A 117 -1.94 -12.41 -12.40
CA ILE A 117 -2.28 -13.83 -12.38
C ILE A 117 -1.93 -14.36 -11.00
N ARG A 118 -2.90 -14.93 -10.29
CA ARG A 118 -2.60 -15.58 -9.02
C ARG A 118 -1.94 -16.93 -9.29
N PRO A 119 -1.00 -17.38 -8.44
CA PRO A 119 -0.31 -18.67 -8.63
C PRO A 119 -1.24 -19.89 -8.67
N ASP A 120 -2.42 -19.80 -8.05
CA ASP A 120 -3.47 -20.83 -8.07
C ASP A 120 -4.37 -20.77 -9.33
N GLU A 121 -4.23 -19.73 -10.15
CA GLU A 121 -4.99 -19.48 -11.37
C GLU A 121 -4.15 -19.66 -12.64
N GLU A 122 -2.91 -20.17 -12.54
CA GLU A 122 -2.13 -20.50 -13.73
C GLU A 122 -2.84 -21.60 -14.55
N PRO A 123 -3.20 -21.34 -15.82
CA PRO A 123 -3.78 -22.36 -16.67
C PRO A 123 -2.73 -23.44 -16.95
N SER A 124 -3.09 -24.68 -16.64
CA SER A 124 -2.30 -25.89 -16.93
C SER A 124 -2.03 -26.10 -18.41
#